data_AF-A0A243RMW9-F1
#
_entry.id   AF-A0A243RMW9-F1
#
_cell.length_a   1.000
_cell.length_b   1.000
_cell.length_c   1.000
_cell.angle_alpha   90.00
_cell.angle_beta   90.00
_cell.angle_gamma   90.00
#
_symmetry.space_group_name_H-M   'P 1'
#
loop_
_entity.id
_entity.type
_entity.pdbx_description
1 polymer ?
#
loop_
_entity_poly.entity_id
_entity_poly.type
_entity_poly.pdbx_seq_one_letter_code
_entity_poly.pdbx_strand_id
1 'polypeptide(L)'
;MTAEPPNHGAYGQAPYGSVPPAPPVLAVWWERLVARLIDSVILGVVVMVIITPIILGPFTTTEQVTLLGTTVEVPVTSFLGLLISAVVGFLIYSAYEYFQITRDGQTLGKKIMKIRITTVGAGLQGGLDSQSALKRIGVLYGPQLLGFQTFLNLIGSVFSLVNVLWQFWDKPLQQCLHDKVANTVVVKMPR
;
A
#
# COMPACT_ATOMS: atom_id res chain seq x y z
N MET A 1 -69.47 6.44 24.18
CA MET A 1 -68.03 6.23 24.40
C MET A 1 -67.58 5.17 23.40
N THR A 2 -67.04 5.61 22.27
CA THR A 2 -66.59 4.77 21.16
C THR A 2 -65.17 4.27 21.46
N ALA A 3 -64.99 2.96 21.63
CA ALA A 3 -63.67 2.36 21.77
C ALA A 3 -63.09 2.08 20.38
N GLU A 4 -61.99 2.75 20.06
CA GLU A 4 -61.20 2.56 18.85
C GLU A 4 -60.38 1.26 18.99
N PRO A 5 -60.30 0.38 17.98
CA PRO A 5 -59.48 -0.82 18.07
C PRO A 5 -57.98 -0.46 18.01
N PRO A 6 -57.11 -1.23 18.71
CA PRO A 6 -55.68 -0.95 18.75
C PRO A 6 -55.05 -1.14 17.36
N ASN A 7 -54.40 -0.07 16.90
CA ASN A 7 -53.56 -0.04 15.71
C ASN A 7 -52.36 -0.98 15.93
N HIS A 8 -52.45 -2.20 15.40
CA HIS A 8 -51.31 -3.10 15.29
C HIS A 8 -50.35 -2.49 14.26
N GLY A 9 -49.40 -1.70 14.77
CA GLY A 9 -48.29 -1.16 14.00
C GLY A 9 -47.67 -2.27 13.17
N ALA A 10 -47.76 -2.08 11.85
CA ALA A 10 -47.16 -2.94 10.85
C ALA A 10 -45.67 -3.06 11.16
N TYR A 11 -45.26 -4.22 11.68
CA TYR A 11 -43.88 -4.64 11.64
C TYR A 11 -43.51 -4.67 10.16
N GLY A 12 -42.74 -3.67 9.73
CA GLY A 12 -42.24 -3.55 8.38
C GLY A 12 -41.50 -4.81 8.01
N GLN A 13 -42.17 -5.68 7.26
CA GLN A 13 -41.54 -6.75 6.51
C GLN A 13 -40.50 -6.10 5.61
N ALA A 14 -39.21 -6.28 5.95
CA ALA A 14 -38.13 -5.96 5.03
C ALA A 14 -38.41 -6.75 3.73
N PRO A 15 -38.37 -6.10 2.55
CA PRO A 15 -38.74 -6.76 1.30
C PRO A 15 -37.92 -8.04 1.11
N TYR A 16 -38.62 -9.18 1.10
CA TYR A 16 -38.07 -10.49 0.78
C TYR A 16 -37.64 -10.48 -0.70
N GLY A 17 -36.41 -10.04 -0.97
CA GLY A 17 -35.93 -9.87 -2.34
C GLY A 17 -34.54 -9.27 -2.52
N SER A 18 -33.92 -8.71 -1.48
CA SER A 18 -32.50 -8.35 -1.57
C SER A 18 -31.64 -9.61 -1.44
N VAL A 19 -31.36 -10.25 -2.58
CA VAL A 19 -30.24 -11.19 -2.70
C VAL A 19 -29.04 -10.51 -2.03
N PRO A 20 -28.38 -11.14 -1.02
CA PRO A 20 -27.19 -10.57 -0.41
C PRO A 20 -26.23 -10.19 -1.53
N PRO A 21 -25.61 -8.99 -1.51
CA PRO A 21 -24.65 -8.62 -2.52
C PRO A 21 -23.65 -9.77 -2.69
N ALA A 22 -23.44 -10.21 -3.94
CA ALA A 22 -22.52 -11.32 -4.20
C ALA A 22 -21.19 -11.03 -3.51
N PRO A 23 -20.56 -12.04 -2.86
CA PRO A 23 -19.31 -11.83 -2.14
C PRO A 23 -18.30 -11.19 -3.10
N PRO A 24 -17.57 -10.15 -2.65
CA PRO A 24 -16.64 -9.44 -3.52
C PRO A 24 -15.64 -10.41 -4.15
N VAL A 25 -15.53 -10.37 -5.48
CA VAL A 25 -14.57 -11.22 -6.20
C VAL A 25 -13.16 -10.74 -5.87
N LEU A 26 -12.31 -11.64 -5.37
CA LEU A 26 -10.92 -11.31 -5.07
C LEU A 26 -10.17 -10.90 -6.36
N ALA A 27 -9.34 -9.87 -6.24
CA ALA A 27 -8.44 -9.48 -7.32
C ALA A 27 -7.35 -10.55 -7.49
N VAL A 28 -7.07 -10.93 -8.74
CA VAL A 28 -6.02 -11.91 -9.05
C VAL A 28 -4.64 -11.30 -8.88
N TRP A 29 -3.64 -12.16 -8.66
CA TRP A 29 -2.27 -11.75 -8.32
C TRP A 29 -1.66 -10.72 -9.28
N TRP A 30 -1.89 -10.87 -10.59
CA TRP A 30 -1.29 -9.98 -11.59
C TRP A 30 -1.97 -8.59 -11.62
N GLU A 31 -3.26 -8.48 -11.29
CA GLU A 31 -3.93 -7.18 -11.19
C GLU A 31 -3.34 -6.35 -10.05
N ARG A 32 -3.03 -7.01 -8.93
CA ARG A 32 -2.34 -6.40 -7.78
C ARG A 32 -0.93 -5.98 -8.14
N LEU A 33 -0.19 -6.84 -8.86
CA LEU A 33 1.16 -6.55 -9.32
C LEU A 33 1.20 -5.35 -10.28
N VAL A 34 0.33 -5.34 -11.29
CA VAL A 34 0.25 -4.25 -12.27
C VAL A 34 -0.17 -2.94 -11.60
N ALA A 35 -1.17 -2.97 -10.70
CA ALA A 35 -1.54 -1.79 -9.94
C ALA A 35 -0.34 -1.21 -9.16
N ARG A 36 0.45 -2.08 -8.52
CA ARG A 36 1.67 -1.68 -7.80
C ARG A 36 2.74 -1.15 -8.74
N LEU A 37 2.95 -1.77 -9.89
CA LEU A 37 3.92 -1.30 -10.88
C LEU A 37 3.57 0.11 -11.37
N ILE A 38 2.29 0.37 -11.64
CA ILE A 38 1.81 1.70 -12.02
C ILE A 38 2.10 2.71 -10.89
N ASP A 39 1.74 2.37 -9.65
CA ASP A 39 2.02 3.23 -8.49
C ASP A 39 3.53 3.49 -8.34
N SER A 40 4.37 2.46 -8.49
CA SER A 40 5.83 2.54 -8.40
C SER A 40 6.45 3.36 -9.52
N VAL A 41 5.92 3.34 -10.74
CA VAL A 41 6.41 4.19 -11.83
C VAL A 41 6.04 5.64 -11.58
N ILE A 42 4.77 5.91 -11.24
CA ILE A 42 4.28 7.28 -11.01
C ILE A 42 5.06 7.92 -9.86
N LEU A 43 5.10 7.26 -8.70
CA LEU A 43 5.83 7.77 -7.54
C LEU A 43 7.33 7.70 -7.72
N GLY A 44 7.84 6.63 -8.35
CA GLY A 44 9.27 6.43 -8.55
C GLY A 44 9.89 7.52 -9.42
N VAL A 45 9.20 7.96 -10.49
CA VAL A 45 9.66 9.08 -11.31
C VAL A 45 9.70 10.38 -10.50
N VAL A 46 8.63 10.69 -9.76
CA VAL A 46 8.58 11.90 -8.92
C VAL A 46 9.68 11.86 -7.86
N VAL A 47 9.83 10.73 -7.16
CA VAL A 47 10.82 10.58 -6.11
C VAL A 47 12.23 10.66 -6.69
N MET A 48 12.53 9.93 -7.76
CA MET A 48 13.87 9.87 -8.34
C MET A 48 14.30 11.21 -8.98
N VAL A 49 13.41 11.87 -9.74
CA VAL A 49 13.75 13.07 -10.51
C VAL A 49 13.69 14.33 -9.66
N ILE A 50 12.72 14.43 -8.74
CA ILE A 50 12.47 15.68 -8.00
C ILE A 50 12.98 15.54 -6.57
N ILE A 51 12.53 14.50 -5.84
CA ILE A 51 12.72 14.44 -4.39
C ILE A 51 14.14 14.01 -4.01
N THR A 52 14.68 12.99 -4.67
CA THR A 52 16.02 12.44 -4.43
C THR A 52 17.11 13.50 -4.55
N PRO A 53 17.22 14.32 -5.62
CA PRO A 53 18.26 15.34 -5.68
C PRO A 53 18.09 16.43 -4.62
N ILE A 54 16.86 16.77 -4.23
CA ILE A 54 16.60 17.74 -3.15
C ILE A 54 17.07 17.19 -1.79
N ILE A 55 16.78 15.93 -1.50
CA ILE A 55 17.12 15.32 -0.21
C ILE A 55 18.60 14.96 -0.14
N LEU A 56 19.15 14.31 -1.17
CA LEU A 56 20.51 13.77 -1.16
C LEU A 56 21.56 14.74 -1.68
N GLY A 57 21.19 15.72 -2.50
CA GLY A 57 22.12 16.69 -3.08
C GLY A 57 23.03 17.37 -2.05
N PRO A 58 22.49 17.92 -0.94
CA PRO A 58 23.29 18.55 0.11
C PRO A 58 24.26 17.61 0.84
N PHE A 59 24.05 16.30 0.73
CA PHE A 59 24.80 15.27 1.46
C PHE A 59 25.67 14.40 0.55
N THR A 60 25.72 14.71 -0.74
CA THR A 60 26.45 13.94 -1.75
C THR A 60 27.61 14.77 -2.27
N THR A 61 28.82 14.24 -2.09
CA THR A 61 30.06 14.80 -2.62
C THR A 61 30.58 13.93 -3.76
N THR A 62 31.45 14.47 -4.59
CA THR A 62 32.14 13.69 -5.63
C THR A 62 33.52 13.33 -5.12
N GLU A 63 33.84 12.04 -5.13
CA GLU A 63 35.17 11.54 -4.78
C GLU A 63 35.84 10.91 -6.00
N GLN A 64 37.15 11.07 -6.12
CA GLN A 64 37.94 10.47 -7.18
C GLN A 64 38.49 9.12 -6.73
N VAL A 65 38.03 8.06 -7.36
CA VAL A 65 38.51 6.69 -7.12
C VAL A 65 39.37 6.27 -8.29
N THR A 66 40.62 5.91 -8.01
CA THR A 66 41.51 5.34 -9.03
C THR A 66 41.48 3.82 -8.94
N LEU A 67 40.98 3.19 -10.00
CA LEU A 67 40.95 1.73 -10.13
C LEU A 67 41.71 1.33 -11.39
N LEU A 68 42.71 0.47 -11.26
CA LEU A 68 43.52 -0.04 -12.38
C LEU A 68 44.10 1.07 -13.29
N GLY A 69 44.55 2.18 -12.70
CA GLY A 69 45.11 3.32 -13.44
C GLY A 69 44.09 4.23 -14.13
N THR A 70 42.79 3.97 -13.97
CA THR A 70 41.71 4.85 -14.42
C THR A 70 41.11 5.59 -13.23
N THR A 71 41.12 6.92 -13.26
CA THR A 71 40.46 7.76 -12.24
C THR A 71 39.02 8.01 -12.68
N VAL A 72 38.07 7.61 -11.83
CA VAL A 72 36.64 7.80 -12.03
C VAL A 72 36.08 8.62 -10.88
N GLU A 73 35.29 9.63 -11.22
CA GLU A 73 34.52 10.41 -10.26
C GLU A 73 33.24 9.67 -9.90
N VAL A 74 33.07 9.38 -8.61
CA VAL A 74 31.89 8.69 -8.09
C VAL A 74 31.18 9.55 -7.05
N PRO A 75 29.83 9.61 -7.08
CA PRO A 75 29.08 10.28 -6.05
C PRO A 75 29.12 9.44 -4.77
N VAL A 76 29.51 10.07 -3.67
CA VAL A 76 29.54 9.49 -2.33
C VAL A 76 28.56 10.26 -1.45
N THR A 77 27.53 9.58 -0.97
CA THR A 77 26.56 10.14 -0.05
C THR A 77 26.99 9.86 1.39
N SER A 78 27.00 10.89 2.22
CA SER A 78 27.29 10.74 3.65
C SER A 78 26.27 9.83 4.36
N PHE A 79 26.70 9.19 5.44
CA PHE A 79 25.81 8.34 6.26
C PHE A 79 24.56 9.07 6.75
N LEU A 80 24.69 10.34 7.14
CA LEU A 80 23.57 11.17 7.54
C LEU A 80 22.58 11.40 6.39
N GLY A 81 23.07 11.65 5.17
CA GLY A 81 22.23 11.76 3.98
C GLY A 81 21.45 10.49 3.69
N LEU A 82 22.08 9.32 3.84
CA LEU A 82 21.42 8.02 3.68
C LEU A 82 20.31 7.78 4.72
N LEU A 83 20.57 8.12 5.99
CA LEU A 83 19.54 8.03 7.04
C LEU A 83 18.35 8.95 6.78
N ILE A 84 18.62 10.21 6.43
CA ILE A 84 17.57 11.18 6.10
C ILE A 84 16.76 10.70 4.90
N SER A 85 17.41 10.20 3.85
CA SER A 85 16.74 9.66 2.67
C SER A 85 15.84 8.47 2.99
N ALA A 86 16.30 7.53 3.84
CA ALA A 86 15.50 6.40 4.26
C ALA A 86 14.23 6.83 5.00
N VAL A 87 14.35 7.76 5.96
CA VAL A 87 13.22 8.26 6.76
C VAL A 87 12.26 9.09 5.91
N VAL A 88 12.77 10.07 5.15
CA VAL A 88 11.94 10.94 4.33
C VAL A 88 11.27 10.16 3.20
N GLY A 89 11.99 9.24 2.57
CA GLY A 89 11.42 8.32 1.59
C GLY A 89 10.28 7.51 2.18
N PHE A 90 10.49 6.87 3.33
CA PHE A 90 9.44 6.16 4.06
C PHE A 90 8.21 7.05 4.30
N LEU A 91 8.41 8.28 4.77
CA LEU A 91 7.30 9.21 5.05
C LEU A 91 6.53 9.59 3.79
N ILE A 92 7.20 9.87 2.67
CA ILE A 92 6.54 10.25 1.41
C ILE A 92 5.68 9.10 0.88
N TYR A 93 6.24 7.90 0.78
CA TYR A 93 5.52 6.73 0.30
C TYR A 93 4.38 6.34 1.24
N SER A 94 4.63 6.37 2.55
CA SER A 94 3.64 6.08 3.58
C SER A 94 2.50 7.09 3.55
N ALA A 95 2.79 8.39 3.48
CA ALA A 95 1.78 9.44 3.42
C ALA A 95 0.92 9.29 2.17
N TYR A 96 1.53 9.15 0.99
CA TYR A 96 0.80 8.94 -0.25
C TYR A 96 -0.19 7.77 -0.14
N GLU A 97 0.28 6.60 0.30
CA GLU A 97 -0.59 5.43 0.38
C GLU A 97 -1.63 5.58 1.48
N TYR A 98 -1.26 6.13 2.65
CA TYR A 98 -2.18 6.40 3.77
C TYR A 98 -3.36 7.25 3.33
N PHE A 99 -3.11 8.42 2.74
CA PHE A 99 -4.17 9.33 2.32
C PHE A 99 -5.07 8.70 1.26
N GLN A 100 -4.51 7.97 0.30
CA GLN A 100 -5.27 7.35 -0.79
C GLN A 100 -6.15 6.18 -0.30
N ILE A 101 -5.63 5.33 0.59
CA ILE A 101 -6.39 4.16 1.06
C ILE A 101 -7.40 4.52 2.14
N THR A 102 -7.11 5.49 3.01
CA THR A 102 -8.06 5.94 4.06
C THR A 102 -9.20 6.76 3.48
N ARG A 103 -8.98 7.48 2.37
CA ARG A 103 -10.02 8.24 1.68
C ARG A 103 -10.83 7.39 0.71
N ASP A 104 -10.16 6.69 -0.20
CA ASP A 104 -10.82 6.07 -1.37
C ASP A 104 -10.75 4.52 -1.36
N GLY A 105 -10.01 3.94 -0.40
CA GLY A 105 -9.72 2.50 -0.39
C GLY A 105 -8.82 2.04 -1.55
N GLN A 106 -8.26 2.97 -2.31
CA GLN A 106 -7.60 2.72 -3.60
C GLN A 106 -6.45 3.71 -3.84
N THR A 107 -5.28 3.19 -4.23
CA THR A 107 -4.18 3.98 -4.82
C THR A 107 -4.45 4.26 -6.30
N LEU A 108 -3.67 5.13 -6.96
CA LEU A 108 -3.91 5.49 -8.36
C LEU A 108 -3.87 4.28 -9.29
N GLY A 109 -2.86 3.43 -9.16
CA GLY A 109 -2.74 2.19 -9.93
C GLY A 109 -3.89 1.23 -9.65
N LYS A 110 -4.37 1.16 -8.40
CA LYS A 110 -5.54 0.36 -8.05
C LYS A 110 -6.84 0.90 -8.63
N LYS A 111 -6.99 2.23 -8.73
CA LYS A 111 -8.12 2.88 -9.44
C LYS A 111 -8.11 2.51 -10.92
N ILE A 112 -6.93 2.57 -11.57
CA ILE A 112 -6.76 2.18 -12.99
C ILE A 112 -7.12 0.71 -13.20
N MET A 113 -6.65 -0.17 -12.32
CA MET A 113 -6.93 -1.61 -12.39
C MET A 113 -8.34 -2.00 -11.89
N LYS A 114 -9.16 -1.03 -11.45
CA LYS A 114 -10.51 -1.25 -10.90
C LYS A 114 -10.54 -2.26 -9.74
N ILE A 115 -9.53 -2.21 -8.87
CA ILE A 115 -9.43 -3.04 -7.67
C ILE A 115 -9.41 -2.16 -6.42
N ARG A 116 -9.99 -2.65 -5.31
CA ARG A 116 -10.13 -1.91 -4.04
C ARG A 116 -9.64 -2.74 -2.86
N ILE A 117 -9.06 -2.07 -1.87
CA ILE A 117 -8.73 -2.66 -0.58
C ILE A 117 -9.96 -2.52 0.33
N THR A 118 -10.37 -3.62 0.96
CA THR A 118 -11.42 -3.63 1.98
C THR A 118 -10.99 -4.49 3.17
N THR A 119 -11.56 -4.22 4.35
CA THR A 119 -11.38 -5.09 5.51
C THR A 119 -12.11 -6.42 5.28
N VAL A 120 -11.54 -7.53 5.76
CA VAL A 120 -12.18 -8.85 5.65
C VAL A 120 -13.56 -8.81 6.33
N GLY A 121 -14.60 -9.21 5.61
CA GLY A 121 -15.98 -9.18 6.10
C GLY A 121 -16.65 -7.80 6.06
N ALA A 122 -15.93 -6.74 5.70
CA ALA A 122 -16.53 -5.43 5.48
C ALA A 122 -17.06 -5.28 4.04
N GLY A 123 -18.11 -4.48 3.89
CA GLY A 123 -18.67 -4.14 2.58
C GLY A 123 -17.73 -3.27 1.74
N LEU A 124 -18.12 -3.00 0.49
CA LEU A 124 -17.33 -2.21 -0.47
C LEU A 124 -17.41 -0.68 -0.25
N GLN A 125 -17.73 -0.20 0.96
CA GLN A 125 -18.02 1.22 1.19
C GLN A 125 -16.94 1.92 2.01
N GLY A 126 -16.62 3.15 1.61
CA GLY A 126 -15.66 4.01 2.30
C GLY A 126 -14.19 3.65 2.04
N GLY A 127 -13.31 4.45 2.64
CA GLY A 127 -11.89 4.13 2.73
C GLY A 127 -11.57 3.24 3.93
N LEU A 128 -10.33 2.79 3.99
CA LEU A 128 -9.86 1.87 5.01
C LEU A 128 -9.72 2.56 6.37
N ASP A 129 -10.03 1.84 7.46
CA ASP A 129 -9.75 2.29 8.82
C ASP A 129 -8.27 2.67 9.01
N SER A 130 -8.03 3.72 9.79
CA SER A 130 -6.70 4.30 10.01
C SER A 130 -5.74 3.29 10.65
N GLN A 131 -6.20 2.44 11.58
CA GLN A 131 -5.32 1.45 12.21
C GLN A 131 -4.91 0.37 11.22
N SER A 132 -5.85 -0.10 10.40
CA SER A 132 -5.59 -1.09 9.36
C SER A 132 -4.65 -0.52 8.29
N ALA A 133 -4.84 0.74 7.91
CA ALA A 133 -3.95 1.47 7.00
C ALA A 133 -2.52 1.57 7.56
N LEU A 134 -2.34 1.96 8.81
CA LEU A 134 -1.04 2.09 9.46
C LEU A 134 -0.31 0.74 9.58
N LYS A 135 -1.01 -0.33 9.98
CA LYS A 135 -0.45 -1.69 10.01
C LYS A 135 0.06 -2.11 8.64
N ARG A 136 -0.74 -1.86 7.60
CA ARG A 136 -0.42 -2.19 6.22
C ARG A 136 0.82 -1.44 5.74
N ILE A 137 0.90 -0.14 6.03
CA ILE A 137 2.02 0.74 5.70
C ILE A 137 3.30 0.31 6.41
N GLY A 138 3.21 -0.01 7.71
CA GLY A 138 4.36 -0.44 8.50
C GLY A 138 5.01 -1.70 7.92
N VAL A 139 4.19 -2.69 7.52
CA VAL A 139 4.72 -3.92 6.90
C VAL A 139 5.22 -3.66 5.47
N LEU A 140 4.55 -2.79 4.72
CA LEU A 140 4.87 -2.56 3.32
C LEU A 140 6.13 -1.70 3.12
N TYR A 141 6.24 -0.60 3.85
CA TYR A 141 7.31 0.39 3.71
C TYR A 141 8.31 0.35 4.85
N GLY A 142 8.02 -0.28 5.99
CA GLY A 142 8.97 -0.42 7.11
C GLY A 142 10.35 -0.95 6.69
N PRO A 143 10.47 -1.95 5.80
CA PRO A 143 11.76 -2.42 5.30
C PRO A 143 12.60 -1.34 4.61
N GLN A 144 11.99 -0.28 4.07
CA GLN A 144 12.70 0.83 3.44
C GLN A 144 13.53 1.65 4.44
N LEU A 145 13.13 1.67 5.72
CA LEU A 145 13.90 2.33 6.79
C LEU A 145 15.26 1.68 7.02
N LEU A 146 15.45 0.45 6.54
CA LEU A 146 16.73 -0.27 6.57
C LEU A 146 17.63 0.09 5.39
N GLY A 147 17.16 0.94 4.47
CA GLY A 147 17.85 1.29 3.23
C GLY A 147 19.15 2.09 3.38
N PHE A 148 19.43 2.63 4.57
CA PHE A 148 20.64 3.42 4.83
C PHE A 148 21.94 2.58 4.87
N GLN A 149 21.81 1.25 4.98
CA GLN A 149 22.94 0.31 5.05
C GLN A 149 22.73 -0.82 4.05
N THR A 150 23.75 -1.17 3.28
CA THR A 150 23.64 -2.15 2.18
C THR A 150 23.16 -3.52 2.66
N PHE A 151 23.72 -4.01 3.77
CA PHE A 151 23.33 -5.31 4.33
C PHE A 151 21.89 -5.31 4.85
N LEU A 152 21.47 -4.23 5.53
CA LEU A 152 20.11 -4.09 6.05
C LEU A 152 19.10 -3.88 4.91
N ASN A 153 19.50 -3.17 3.85
CA ASN A 153 18.71 -2.99 2.64
C ASN A 153 18.46 -4.32 1.93
N LEU A 154 19.47 -5.21 1.89
CA LEU A 154 19.31 -6.56 1.35
C LEU A 154 18.25 -7.35 2.14
N ILE A 155 18.34 -7.34 3.48
CA ILE A 155 17.35 -7.99 4.34
C ILE A 155 15.95 -7.41 4.10
N GLY A 156 15.85 -6.08 4.05
CA GLY A 156 14.60 -5.40 3.75
C GLY A 156 14.01 -5.79 2.40
N SER A 157 14.85 -5.91 1.36
CA SER A 157 14.43 -6.33 0.02
C SER A 157 13.93 -7.78 -0.01
N VAL A 158 14.61 -8.69 0.69
CA VAL A 158 14.17 -10.08 0.85
C VAL A 158 12.81 -10.13 1.56
N PHE A 159 12.63 -9.35 2.63
CA PHE A 159 11.35 -9.25 3.32
C PHE A 159 10.24 -8.72 2.40
N SER A 160 10.50 -7.65 1.64
CA SER A 160 9.54 -7.09 0.68
C SER A 160 9.14 -8.10 -0.39
N LEU A 161 10.08 -8.94 -0.85
CA LEU A 161 9.80 -10.02 -1.80
C LEU A 161 8.90 -11.08 -1.16
N VAL A 162 9.23 -11.55 0.05
CA VAL A 162 8.40 -12.52 0.79
C VAL A 162 7.01 -11.96 1.03
N ASN A 163 6.89 -10.68 1.40
CA ASN A 163 5.62 -10.00 1.62
C ASN A 163 4.68 -10.06 0.40
N VAL A 164 5.22 -9.85 -0.82
CA VAL A 164 4.42 -9.91 -2.06
C VAL A 164 4.14 -11.34 -2.50
N LEU A 165 5.13 -12.23 -2.40
CA LEU A 165 4.95 -13.63 -2.80
C LEU A 165 4.01 -14.40 -1.86
N TRP A 166 3.79 -13.91 -0.63
CA TRP A 166 2.92 -14.53 0.37
C TRP A 166 1.52 -14.87 -0.18
N GLN A 167 0.99 -14.08 -1.11
CA GLN A 167 -0.32 -14.31 -1.74
C GLN A 167 -0.45 -15.65 -2.50
N PHE A 168 0.66 -16.28 -2.89
CA PHE A 168 0.64 -17.57 -3.59
C PHE A 168 0.39 -18.73 -2.63
N TRP A 169 0.92 -18.63 -1.41
CA TRP A 169 0.76 -19.64 -0.36
C TRP A 169 -0.47 -19.39 0.53
N ASP A 170 -0.89 -18.12 0.66
CA ASP A 170 -2.03 -17.77 1.49
C ASP A 170 -3.37 -18.14 0.84
N LYS A 171 -4.04 -19.15 1.41
CA LYS A 171 -5.36 -19.62 0.98
C LYS A 171 -6.34 -19.56 2.17
N PRO A 172 -7.61 -19.18 1.95
CA PRO A 172 -8.27 -18.94 0.65
C PRO A 172 -8.16 -17.51 0.12
N LEU A 173 -7.77 -16.54 0.95
CA LEU A 173 -7.92 -15.10 0.65
C LEU A 173 -6.84 -14.49 -0.24
N GLN A 174 -5.74 -15.21 -0.51
CA GLN A 174 -4.62 -14.76 -1.35
C GLN A 174 -4.07 -13.39 -0.88
N GLN A 175 -3.84 -13.26 0.43
CA GLN A 175 -3.35 -12.03 1.03
C GLN A 175 -1.83 -11.95 0.95
N CYS A 176 -1.30 -10.76 0.66
CA CYS A 176 0.09 -10.44 0.94
C CYS A 176 0.30 -10.30 2.46
N LEU A 177 1.54 -10.34 2.95
CA LEU A 177 1.81 -10.27 4.40
C LEU A 177 1.28 -8.95 5.02
N HIS A 178 1.45 -7.82 4.33
CA HIS A 178 0.91 -6.53 4.73
C HIS A 178 -0.63 -6.49 4.78
N ASP A 179 -1.28 -7.20 3.87
CA ASP A 179 -2.74 -7.29 3.84
C ASP A 179 -3.25 -8.18 4.99
N LYS A 180 -2.53 -9.27 5.28
CA LYS A 180 -2.84 -10.21 6.36
C LYS A 180 -2.70 -9.58 7.74
N VAL A 181 -1.61 -8.87 8.00
CA VAL A 181 -1.38 -8.15 9.27
C VAL A 181 -2.46 -7.07 9.50
N ALA A 182 -2.96 -6.47 8.42
CA ALA A 182 -4.01 -5.46 8.47
C ALA A 182 -5.44 -6.03 8.43
N ASN A 183 -5.63 -7.35 8.33
CA ASN A 183 -6.94 -7.98 8.09
C ASN A 183 -7.69 -7.38 6.88
N THR A 184 -6.97 -7.16 5.78
CA THR A 184 -7.51 -6.57 4.55
C THR A 184 -7.41 -7.52 3.37
N VAL A 185 -8.29 -7.36 2.39
CA VAL A 185 -8.30 -8.08 1.12
C VAL A 185 -8.47 -7.11 -0.04
N VAL A 186 -7.91 -7.47 -1.19
CA VAL A 186 -8.10 -6.70 -2.42
C VAL A 186 -9.13 -7.39 -3.29
N VAL A 187 -10.15 -6.64 -3.65
CA VAL A 187 -11.36 -7.10 -4.33
C VAL A 187 -11.58 -6.30 -5.61
N LYS A 188 -12.19 -6.92 -6.61
CA LYS A 188 -12.58 -6.24 -7.85
C LYS A 188 -13.78 -5.34 -7.57
N MET A 189 -13.79 -4.18 -8.21
CA MET A 189 -14.98 -3.33 -8.17
C MET A 189 -16.10 -3.94 -9.02
N PRO A 190 -17.38 -3.80 -8.60
CA PRO A 190 -18.51 -4.16 -9.43
C PRO A 190 -18.44 -3.37 -10.74
N ARG A 191 -18.74 -4.06 -11.85
CA ARG A 191 -18.75 -3.48 -13.20
C ARG A 191 -19.87 -2.47 -13.36
#